data_AF-A0A946MAX6-F1
#
_entry.id   AF-A0A946MAX6-F1
#
_cell.length_a   1.000
_cell.length_b   1.000
_cell.length_c   1.000
_cell.angle_alpha   90.00
_cell.angle_beta   90.00
_cell.angle_gamma   90.00
#
_symmetry.space_group_name_H-M   'P 1'
#
loop_
_entity.id
_entity.type
_entity.pdbx_description
1 polymer ?
#
loop_
_entity_poly.entity_id
_entity_poly.type
_entity_poly.pdbx_seq_one_letter_code
_entity_poly.pdbx_strand_id
1 'polypeptide(L)'
;MRQNPRTIRQKLFIATVGVLILLCLNSSELVAQDLPPSAEQVKIVALIQQLGSESFQIREQAQAQLLATGLAAQDELSKALKNADLEIRFRVRRIYVQLLQMDFQRRLTLFVNDVDGKLEHDLPAWKMYREKVGSSLEHRKLFASMVRVEAPFLIAIETKTDIYSTLSTRLKDLQPYSSTPSNGPKVARLESIAAILLASTQLDSTQLNRVISPMYNLLNFQETKNGIRGGDDSGIIKGMIATYIEQNIETANSQLPLTLVLEYGFEDVGLRIGRKLIADSKMSSLVREYAAICLVRFGTTAEIPKLLPMLTEKSVIHSWSTSQAKGKIIKTQVRDAILVLLLHQTKQDAADYGFRFVQPNPITVFRVYSAGFIEDAQREAAHSQWEKWWNENKEMVLKSSVVEEK
;
A
#
# COMPACT_ATOMS: atom_id res chain seq x y z
N MET A 1 -0.04 26.52 -25.68
CA MET A 1 -0.57 25.51 -26.63
C MET A 1 -1.55 24.59 -25.90
N ARG A 2 -2.86 24.79 -26.08
CA ARG A 2 -3.89 23.93 -25.48
C ARG A 2 -3.98 22.62 -26.28
N GLN A 3 -3.56 21.50 -25.68
CA GLN A 3 -3.75 20.19 -26.29
C GLN A 3 -5.23 19.81 -26.28
N ASN A 4 -5.70 19.29 -27.41
CA ASN A 4 -7.09 19.00 -27.72
C ASN A 4 -7.59 17.78 -26.89
N PRO A 5 -8.71 17.84 -26.14
CA PRO A 5 -9.16 16.74 -25.28
C PRO A 5 -9.46 15.41 -26.01
N ARG A 6 -9.62 15.44 -27.35
CA ARG A 6 -9.75 14.25 -28.19
C ARG A 6 -8.46 13.42 -28.33
N THR A 7 -7.28 14.06 -28.33
CA THR A 7 -6.00 13.33 -28.45
C THR A 7 -5.60 12.63 -27.15
N ILE A 8 -6.07 13.10 -25.99
CA ILE A 8 -5.85 12.45 -24.69
C ILE A 8 -6.69 11.16 -24.58
N ARG A 9 -7.96 11.19 -25.01
CA ARG A 9 -8.81 9.98 -25.05
C ARG A 9 -8.31 8.94 -26.05
N GLN A 10 -7.75 9.34 -27.19
CA GLN A 10 -7.13 8.41 -28.15
C GLN A 10 -5.85 7.77 -27.61
N LYS A 11 -5.00 8.53 -26.89
CA LYS A 11 -3.77 7.98 -26.29
C LYS A 11 -4.05 7.05 -25.10
N LEU A 12 -5.07 7.34 -24.29
CA LEU A 12 -5.49 6.50 -23.17
C LEU A 12 -6.12 5.17 -23.64
N PHE A 13 -6.79 5.16 -24.80
CA PHE A 13 -7.40 3.98 -25.41
C PHE A 13 -6.38 3.06 -26.12
N ILE A 14 -5.30 3.62 -26.68
CA ILE A 14 -4.21 2.85 -27.28
C ILE A 14 -3.38 2.14 -26.21
N ALA A 15 -3.19 2.77 -25.04
CA ALA A 15 -2.47 2.17 -23.91
C ALA A 15 -3.23 0.99 -23.26
N THR A 16 -4.56 1.02 -23.23
CA THR A 16 -5.39 -0.09 -22.69
C THR A 16 -5.48 -1.29 -23.63
N VAL A 17 -5.49 -1.06 -24.96
CA VAL A 17 -5.50 -2.14 -25.96
C VAL A 17 -4.12 -2.77 -26.13
N GLY A 18 -3.03 -1.99 -26.02
CA GLY A 18 -1.66 -2.52 -26.10
C GLY A 18 -1.31 -3.51 -24.98
N VAL A 19 -1.91 -3.35 -23.80
CA VAL A 19 -1.66 -4.20 -22.63
C VAL A 19 -2.45 -5.51 -22.67
N LEU A 20 -3.63 -5.52 -23.31
CA LEU A 20 -4.37 -6.75 -23.64
C LEU A 20 -3.69 -7.57 -24.75
N ILE A 21 -2.89 -6.92 -25.61
CA ILE A 21 -2.10 -7.60 -26.65
C ILE A 21 -0.82 -8.21 -26.07
N LEU A 22 -0.18 -7.58 -25.07
CA LEU A 22 1.07 -8.08 -24.50
C LEU A 22 0.91 -9.36 -23.64
N LEU A 23 -0.27 -9.61 -23.07
CA LEU A 23 -0.59 -10.84 -22.32
C LEU A 23 -1.07 -12.02 -23.20
N CYS A 24 -0.98 -11.87 -24.53
CA CYS A 24 -1.41 -12.86 -25.51
C CYS A 24 -0.30 -13.27 -26.49
N LEU A 25 0.93 -12.78 -26.30
CA LEU A 25 2.05 -13.02 -27.22
C LEU A 25 3.10 -13.95 -26.60
N ASN A 26 2.70 -15.20 -26.35
CA ASN A 26 3.62 -16.33 -26.22
C ASN A 26 2.98 -17.57 -26.88
N SER A 27 2.56 -17.42 -28.12
CA SER A 27 2.32 -18.57 -28.99
C SER A 27 3.65 -18.90 -29.64
N SER A 28 4.25 -20.04 -29.28
CA SER A 28 5.38 -20.59 -30.01
C SER A 28 5.06 -20.61 -31.51
N GLU A 29 5.95 -20.05 -32.34
CA GLU A 29 5.88 -20.17 -33.80
C GLU A 29 6.05 -21.65 -34.19
N LEU A 30 4.94 -22.40 -34.19
CA LEU A 30 4.82 -23.55 -35.06
C LEU A 30 4.50 -23.02 -36.45
N VAL A 31 5.43 -23.29 -37.37
CA VAL A 31 5.26 -23.17 -38.81
C VAL A 31 3.88 -23.74 -39.20
N ALA A 32 2.96 -22.85 -39.58
CA ALA A 32 1.65 -23.23 -40.06
C ALA A 32 1.79 -23.93 -41.42
N GLN A 33 1.54 -25.24 -41.45
CA GLN A 33 1.17 -25.93 -42.68
C GLN A 33 -0.20 -25.43 -43.14
N ASP A 34 -0.33 -25.11 -44.43
CA ASP A 34 -1.60 -24.74 -45.09
C ASP A 34 -2.59 -25.91 -45.06
N LEU A 35 -3.28 -26.08 -43.93
CA LEU A 35 -4.48 -26.90 -43.80
C LEU A 35 -5.68 -26.12 -44.35
N PRO A 36 -6.62 -26.78 -45.05
CA PRO A 36 -7.83 -26.12 -45.54
C PRO A 36 -8.64 -25.51 -44.38
N PRO A 37 -9.31 -24.36 -44.60
CA PRO A 37 -10.03 -23.66 -43.55
C PRO A 37 -11.13 -24.53 -42.98
N SER A 38 -11.22 -24.58 -41.65
CA SER A 38 -12.22 -25.40 -40.97
C SER A 38 -13.64 -24.91 -41.31
N ALA A 39 -14.62 -25.81 -41.25
CA ALA A 39 -16.03 -25.44 -41.49
C ALA A 39 -16.51 -24.32 -40.54
N GLU A 40 -15.90 -24.21 -39.36
CA GLU A 40 -16.17 -23.14 -38.39
C GLU A 40 -15.52 -21.82 -38.82
N GLN A 41 -14.28 -21.85 -39.31
CA GLN A 41 -13.59 -20.68 -39.86
C GLN A 41 -14.35 -20.08 -41.05
N VAL A 42 -14.86 -20.93 -41.95
CA VAL A 42 -15.68 -20.49 -43.09
C VAL A 42 -16.94 -19.76 -42.61
N LYS A 43 -17.61 -20.26 -41.57
CA LYS A 43 -18.77 -19.60 -40.97
C LYS A 43 -18.41 -18.25 -40.37
N ILE A 44 -17.29 -18.16 -39.63
CA ILE A 44 -16.82 -16.91 -39.02
C ILE A 44 -16.54 -15.85 -40.09
N VAL A 45 -15.86 -16.22 -41.18
CA VAL A 45 -15.59 -15.30 -42.30
C VAL A 45 -16.89 -14.81 -42.96
N ALA A 46 -17.88 -15.70 -43.13
CA ALA A 46 -19.18 -15.31 -43.67
C ALA A 46 -19.91 -14.31 -42.75
N LEU A 47 -19.87 -14.53 -41.43
CA LEU A 47 -20.44 -13.60 -40.45
C LEU A 47 -19.73 -12.25 -40.46
N ILE A 48 -18.40 -12.24 -40.61
CA ILE A 48 -17.63 -10.99 -40.75
C ILE A 48 -18.09 -10.21 -41.98
N GLN A 49 -18.31 -10.89 -43.12
CA GLN A 49 -18.80 -10.24 -44.33
C GLN A 49 -20.21 -9.66 -44.14
N GLN A 50 -21.08 -10.35 -43.40
CA GLN A 50 -22.43 -9.88 -43.09
C GLN A 50 -22.46 -8.63 -42.20
N LEU A 51 -21.37 -8.30 -41.50
CA LEU A 51 -21.25 -7.03 -40.78
C LEU A 51 -21.26 -5.81 -41.72
N GLY A 52 -20.96 -5.98 -43.01
CA GLY A 52 -21.03 -4.93 -44.04
C GLY A 52 -22.36 -4.92 -44.80
N SER A 53 -23.33 -5.76 -44.43
CA SER A 53 -24.62 -5.81 -45.12
C SER A 53 -25.35 -4.47 -45.07
N GLU A 54 -26.12 -4.12 -46.11
CA GLU A 54 -27.00 -2.94 -46.09
C GLU A 54 -28.12 -3.07 -45.05
N SER A 55 -28.58 -4.31 -44.77
CA SER A 55 -29.62 -4.58 -43.77
C SER A 55 -29.07 -4.48 -42.34
N PHE A 56 -29.60 -3.54 -41.57
CA PHE A 56 -29.25 -3.39 -40.16
C PHE A 56 -29.49 -4.66 -39.33
N GLN A 57 -30.58 -5.38 -39.62
CA GLN A 57 -30.91 -6.62 -38.92
C GLN A 57 -29.86 -7.71 -39.16
N ILE A 58 -29.36 -7.84 -40.40
CA ILE A 58 -28.30 -8.80 -40.74
C ILE A 58 -27.01 -8.44 -39.99
N ARG A 59 -26.66 -7.14 -39.93
CA ARG A 59 -25.47 -6.68 -39.19
C ARG A 59 -25.55 -7.02 -37.70
N GLU A 60 -26.70 -6.77 -37.06
CA GLU A 60 -26.88 -7.07 -35.62
C GLU A 60 -26.88 -8.58 -35.34
N GLN A 61 -27.49 -9.39 -36.20
CA GLN A 61 -27.47 -10.85 -36.07
C GLN A 61 -26.05 -11.41 -36.22
N ALA A 62 -25.32 -10.97 -37.24
CA ALA A 62 -23.94 -11.38 -37.46
C ALA A 62 -23.04 -11.00 -36.27
N GLN A 63 -23.21 -9.79 -35.73
CA GLN A 63 -22.52 -9.34 -34.53
C GLN A 63 -22.83 -10.23 -33.31
N ALA A 64 -24.10 -10.53 -33.06
CA ALA A 64 -24.50 -11.38 -31.94
C ALA A 64 -23.94 -12.81 -32.07
N GLN A 65 -23.93 -13.37 -33.28
CA GLN A 65 -23.37 -14.69 -33.55
C GLN A 65 -21.84 -14.71 -33.37
N LEU A 66 -21.12 -13.70 -33.86
CA LEU A 66 -19.67 -13.58 -33.65
C LEU A 66 -19.30 -13.47 -32.16
N LEU A 67 -20.11 -12.77 -31.36
CA LEU A 67 -19.92 -12.71 -29.90
C LEU A 67 -20.20 -14.07 -29.23
N ALA A 68 -21.24 -14.79 -29.70
CA ALA A 68 -21.56 -16.12 -29.18
C ALA A 68 -20.50 -17.18 -29.52
N THR A 69 -19.84 -17.06 -30.68
CA THR A 69 -18.70 -17.91 -31.06
C THR A 69 -17.50 -17.73 -30.11
N GLY A 70 -17.34 -16.54 -29.51
CA GLY A 70 -16.26 -16.28 -28.55
C GLY A 70 -14.87 -16.39 -29.17
N LEU A 71 -13.89 -16.87 -28.40
CA LEU A 71 -12.47 -16.89 -28.79
C LEU A 71 -12.16 -17.63 -30.10
N ALA A 72 -13.00 -18.57 -30.53
CA ALA A 72 -12.80 -19.24 -31.82
C ALA A 72 -12.86 -18.25 -33.02
N ALA A 73 -13.48 -17.08 -32.85
CA ALA A 73 -13.52 -16.03 -33.86
C ALA A 73 -12.33 -15.05 -33.81
N GLN A 74 -11.44 -15.15 -32.81
CA GLN A 74 -10.41 -14.14 -32.54
C GLN A 74 -9.49 -13.90 -33.73
N ASP A 75 -8.94 -14.94 -34.34
CA ASP A 75 -7.96 -14.82 -35.42
C ASP A 75 -8.55 -14.15 -36.66
N GLU A 76 -9.76 -14.55 -37.05
CA GLU A 76 -10.44 -13.97 -38.21
C GLU A 76 -10.89 -12.53 -37.95
N LEU A 77 -11.36 -12.22 -36.74
CA LEU A 77 -11.67 -10.85 -36.33
C LEU A 77 -10.41 -9.98 -36.32
N SER A 78 -9.27 -10.50 -35.86
CA SER A 78 -7.98 -9.79 -35.88
C SER A 78 -7.55 -9.45 -37.29
N LYS A 79 -7.65 -10.39 -38.24
CA LYS A 79 -7.41 -10.15 -39.67
C LYS A 79 -8.37 -9.09 -40.22
N ALA A 80 -9.65 -9.18 -39.87
CA ALA A 80 -10.69 -8.29 -40.37
C ALA A 80 -10.61 -6.84 -39.83
N LEU A 81 -9.77 -6.56 -38.82
CA LEU A 81 -9.45 -5.17 -38.43
C LEU A 81 -8.84 -4.36 -39.58
N LYS A 82 -8.26 -5.03 -40.59
CA LYS A 82 -7.66 -4.43 -41.79
C LYS A 82 -8.57 -4.52 -43.04
N ASN A 83 -9.83 -4.94 -42.89
CA ASN A 83 -10.77 -5.09 -44.01
C ASN A 83 -10.92 -3.76 -44.80
N ALA A 84 -11.19 -3.79 -46.11
CA ALA A 84 -11.35 -2.59 -46.93
C ALA A 84 -12.65 -1.80 -46.62
N ASP A 85 -13.70 -2.47 -46.16
CA ASP A 85 -14.98 -1.88 -45.77
C ASP A 85 -14.88 -1.19 -44.40
N LEU A 86 -15.29 0.08 -44.35
CA LEU A 86 -15.28 0.92 -43.14
C LEU A 86 -16.25 0.41 -42.05
N GLU A 87 -17.46 -0.02 -42.44
CA GLU A 87 -18.48 -0.51 -41.51
C GLU A 87 -18.03 -1.84 -40.89
N ILE A 88 -17.48 -2.76 -41.71
CA ILE A 88 -16.88 -4.01 -41.22
C ILE A 88 -15.76 -3.69 -40.23
N ARG A 89 -14.80 -2.84 -40.59
CA ARG A 89 -13.71 -2.46 -39.67
C ARG A 89 -14.22 -1.89 -38.35
N PHE A 90 -15.22 -1.01 -38.39
CA PHE A 90 -15.79 -0.39 -37.19
C PHE A 90 -16.44 -1.42 -36.26
N ARG A 91 -17.27 -2.32 -36.81
CA ARG A 91 -17.97 -3.34 -36.03
C ARG A 91 -17.02 -4.41 -35.51
N VAL A 92 -16.12 -4.92 -36.37
CA VAL A 92 -15.08 -5.89 -35.98
C VAL A 92 -14.27 -5.33 -34.81
N ARG A 93 -13.88 -4.05 -34.83
CA ARG A 93 -13.15 -3.44 -33.71
C ARG A 93 -13.92 -3.48 -32.40
N ARG A 94 -15.24 -3.24 -32.42
CA ARG A 94 -16.08 -3.29 -31.21
C ARG A 94 -16.22 -4.72 -30.68
N ILE A 95 -16.49 -5.68 -31.58
CA ILE A 95 -16.61 -7.10 -31.24
C ILE A 95 -15.30 -7.61 -30.66
N TYR A 96 -14.18 -7.30 -31.33
CA TYR A 96 -12.86 -7.75 -30.92
C TYR A 96 -12.51 -7.26 -29.50
N VAL A 97 -12.76 -5.99 -29.18
CA VAL A 97 -12.55 -5.46 -27.82
C VAL A 97 -13.44 -6.15 -26.79
N GLN A 98 -14.72 -6.40 -27.10
CA GLN A 98 -15.63 -7.09 -26.20
C GLN A 98 -15.20 -8.54 -25.94
N LEU A 99 -14.81 -9.25 -26.99
CA LEU A 99 -14.34 -10.63 -26.91
C LEU A 99 -13.07 -10.74 -26.05
N LEU A 100 -12.11 -9.84 -26.23
CA LEU A 100 -10.91 -9.77 -25.40
C LEU A 100 -11.24 -9.50 -23.92
N GLN A 101 -12.22 -8.64 -23.62
CA GLN A 101 -12.67 -8.38 -22.25
C GLN A 101 -13.36 -9.60 -21.62
N MET A 102 -14.21 -10.29 -22.39
CA MET A 102 -14.88 -11.50 -21.94
C MET A 102 -13.89 -12.62 -21.63
N ASP A 103 -12.90 -12.83 -22.52
CA ASP A 103 -11.84 -13.81 -22.30
C ASP A 103 -11.01 -13.48 -21.06
N PHE A 104 -10.56 -12.23 -20.93
CA PHE A 104 -9.81 -11.80 -19.77
C PHE A 104 -10.57 -12.03 -18.46
N GLN A 105 -11.86 -11.70 -18.41
CA GLN A 105 -12.68 -11.95 -17.22
C GLN A 105 -12.89 -13.44 -16.96
N ARG A 106 -13.02 -14.27 -18.01
CA ARG A 106 -13.08 -15.73 -17.90
C ARG A 106 -11.79 -16.29 -17.31
N ARG A 107 -10.63 -15.89 -17.83
CA ARG A 107 -9.30 -16.29 -17.32
C ARG A 107 -9.13 -15.91 -15.85
N LEU A 108 -9.51 -14.69 -15.46
CA LEU A 108 -9.47 -14.28 -14.05
C LEU A 108 -10.43 -15.09 -13.17
N THR A 109 -11.60 -15.46 -13.67
CA THR A 109 -12.56 -16.29 -12.92
C THR A 109 -12.00 -17.70 -12.71
N LEU A 110 -11.41 -18.31 -13.74
CA LEU A 110 -10.74 -19.61 -13.63
C LEU A 110 -9.55 -19.54 -12.66
N PHE A 111 -8.76 -18.48 -12.74
CA PHE A 111 -7.63 -18.23 -11.83
C PHE A 111 -8.05 -18.14 -10.37
N VAL A 112 -9.13 -17.41 -10.07
CA VAL A 112 -9.66 -17.27 -8.71
C VAL A 112 -10.14 -18.62 -8.15
N ASN A 113 -10.75 -19.44 -9.00
CA ASN A 113 -11.31 -20.74 -8.59
C ASN A 113 -10.26 -21.87 -8.52
N ASP A 114 -9.09 -21.71 -9.16
CA ASP A 114 -7.99 -22.67 -9.10
C ASP A 114 -7.18 -22.57 -7.80
N VAL A 115 -7.84 -22.75 -6.66
CA VAL A 115 -7.22 -22.62 -5.33
C VAL A 115 -6.08 -23.63 -5.15
N ASP A 116 -6.25 -24.85 -5.68
CA ASP A 116 -5.24 -25.92 -5.66
C ASP A 116 -3.99 -25.61 -6.51
N GLY A 117 -4.05 -24.59 -7.38
CA GLY A 117 -2.92 -24.19 -8.24
C GLY A 117 -2.55 -25.24 -9.27
N LYS A 118 -3.53 -25.99 -9.77
CA LYS A 118 -3.35 -27.08 -10.74
C LYS A 118 -3.19 -26.56 -12.17
N LEU A 119 -3.59 -25.32 -12.43
CA LEU A 119 -3.48 -24.69 -13.73
C LEU A 119 -2.29 -23.73 -13.76
N GLU A 120 -1.58 -23.71 -14.87
CA GLU A 120 -0.63 -22.63 -15.14
C GLU A 120 -1.40 -21.37 -15.54
N HIS A 121 -1.07 -20.26 -14.89
CA HIS A 121 -1.67 -18.95 -15.18
C HIS A 121 -0.58 -17.99 -15.60
N ASP A 122 -0.67 -17.51 -16.84
CA ASP A 122 0.17 -16.43 -17.36
C ASP A 122 -0.42 -15.07 -16.91
N LEU A 123 -0.23 -14.75 -15.62
CA LEU A 123 -0.63 -13.48 -15.03
C LEU A 123 0.59 -12.76 -14.45
N PRO A 124 0.75 -11.45 -14.75
CA PRO A 124 1.98 -10.75 -14.48
C PRO A 124 2.19 -10.56 -12.99
N ALA A 125 3.40 -10.86 -12.51
CA ALA A 125 3.79 -10.77 -11.11
C ALA A 125 3.07 -11.74 -10.15
N TRP A 126 2.30 -12.72 -10.67
CA TRP A 126 1.59 -13.69 -9.82
C TRP A 126 2.54 -14.52 -8.96
N LYS A 127 3.64 -15.00 -9.54
CA LYS A 127 4.62 -15.81 -8.81
C LYS A 127 5.15 -15.08 -7.57
N MET A 128 5.50 -13.81 -7.73
CA MET A 128 5.98 -12.96 -6.65
C MET A 128 4.88 -12.67 -5.62
N TYR A 129 3.66 -12.34 -6.07
CA TYR A 129 2.54 -12.11 -5.17
C TYR A 129 2.23 -13.35 -4.32
N ARG A 130 2.21 -14.54 -4.92
CA ARG A 130 2.02 -15.80 -4.21
C ARG A 130 3.09 -16.05 -3.15
N GLU A 131 4.35 -15.75 -3.46
CA GLU A 131 5.49 -15.95 -2.55
C GLU A 131 5.47 -14.95 -1.38
N LYS A 132 5.15 -13.69 -1.65
CA LYS A 132 5.27 -12.60 -0.65
C LYS A 132 3.99 -12.33 0.13
N VAL A 133 2.83 -12.69 -0.42
CA VAL A 133 1.51 -12.36 0.14
C VAL A 133 0.72 -13.62 0.44
N GLY A 134 0.48 -14.46 -0.57
CA GLY A 134 -0.25 -15.72 -0.39
C GLY A 134 -1.08 -16.14 -1.60
N SER A 135 -1.80 -17.26 -1.48
CA SER A 135 -2.58 -17.84 -2.60
C SER A 135 -3.92 -18.47 -2.23
N SER A 136 -4.48 -18.18 -1.05
CA SER A 136 -5.86 -18.55 -0.72
C SER A 136 -6.86 -17.91 -1.70
N LEU A 137 -8.12 -18.31 -1.62
CA LEU A 137 -9.19 -17.75 -2.44
C LEU A 137 -9.26 -16.22 -2.34
N GLU A 138 -9.13 -15.68 -1.13
CA GLU A 138 -9.13 -14.23 -0.85
C GLU A 138 -7.92 -13.54 -1.49
N HIS A 139 -6.73 -14.13 -1.36
CA HIS A 139 -5.51 -13.62 -2.01
C HIS A 139 -5.64 -13.58 -3.53
N ARG A 140 -6.21 -14.63 -4.13
CA ARG A 140 -6.45 -14.68 -5.57
C ARG A 140 -7.50 -13.66 -6.02
N LYS A 141 -8.55 -13.43 -5.22
CA LYS A 141 -9.56 -12.39 -5.49
C LYS A 141 -8.92 -10.99 -5.51
N LEU A 142 -8.14 -10.64 -4.48
CA LEU A 142 -7.42 -9.38 -4.43
C LEU A 142 -6.46 -9.24 -5.61
N PHE A 143 -5.66 -10.27 -5.89
CA PHE A 143 -4.73 -10.25 -7.02
C PHE A 143 -5.44 -10.11 -8.37
N ALA A 144 -6.57 -10.80 -8.59
CA ALA A 144 -7.36 -10.63 -9.80
C ALA A 144 -7.88 -9.18 -9.94
N SER A 145 -8.29 -8.55 -8.85
CA SER A 145 -8.67 -7.12 -8.83
C SER A 145 -7.47 -6.21 -9.10
N MET A 146 -6.29 -6.52 -8.56
CA MET A 146 -5.03 -5.84 -8.92
C MET A 146 -4.74 -5.93 -10.41
N VAL A 147 -4.85 -7.11 -11.01
CA VAL A 147 -4.63 -7.29 -12.46
C VAL A 147 -5.64 -6.48 -13.29
N ARG A 148 -6.90 -6.38 -12.87
CA ARG A 148 -7.90 -5.53 -13.55
C ARG A 148 -7.54 -4.04 -13.55
N VAL A 149 -6.90 -3.56 -12.48
CA VAL A 149 -6.64 -2.11 -12.29
C VAL A 149 -5.22 -1.73 -12.72
N GLU A 150 -4.24 -2.60 -12.50
CA GLU A 150 -2.80 -2.31 -12.54
C GLU A 150 -2.01 -3.24 -13.48
N ALA A 151 -2.65 -3.97 -14.40
CA ALA A 151 -1.93 -4.86 -15.33
C ALA A 151 -0.66 -4.26 -15.97
N PRO A 152 -0.65 -3.03 -16.52
CA PRO A 152 0.56 -2.45 -17.10
C PRO A 152 1.68 -2.29 -16.07
N PHE A 153 1.32 -1.91 -14.83
CA PHE A 153 2.27 -1.73 -13.74
C PHE A 153 2.80 -3.08 -13.25
N LEU A 154 1.93 -4.10 -13.13
CA LEU A 154 2.34 -5.47 -12.75
C LEU A 154 3.30 -6.10 -13.78
N ILE A 155 3.10 -5.86 -15.08
CA ILE A 155 4.03 -6.29 -16.14
C ILE A 155 5.39 -5.60 -15.96
N ALA A 156 5.40 -4.28 -15.71
CA ALA A 156 6.63 -3.53 -15.47
C ALA A 156 7.39 -4.05 -14.23
N ILE A 157 6.67 -4.40 -13.17
CA ILE A 157 7.22 -4.98 -11.94
C ILE A 157 7.80 -6.38 -12.17
N GLU A 158 7.15 -7.22 -12.99
CA GLU A 158 7.61 -8.57 -13.31
C GLU A 158 8.88 -8.58 -14.16
N THR A 159 8.93 -7.70 -15.17
CA THR A 159 10.11 -7.52 -16.04
C THR A 159 11.30 -6.86 -15.34
N LYS A 160 11.08 -6.30 -14.14
CA LYS A 160 12.09 -5.63 -13.30
C LYS A 160 12.84 -4.48 -13.97
N THR A 161 12.29 -3.91 -15.05
CA THR A 161 12.91 -2.79 -15.75
C THR A 161 12.70 -1.50 -14.95
N ASP A 162 13.78 -0.91 -14.44
CA ASP A 162 13.77 0.35 -13.66
C ASP A 162 12.62 0.42 -12.62
N ILE A 163 12.58 -0.58 -11.74
CA ILE A 163 11.51 -0.72 -10.74
C ILE A 163 11.37 0.51 -9.86
N TYR A 164 12.48 1.15 -9.49
CA TYR A 164 12.48 2.35 -8.65
C TYR A 164 11.76 3.51 -9.33
N SER A 165 12.09 3.84 -10.59
CA SER A 165 11.46 4.93 -11.32
C SER A 165 9.98 4.63 -11.61
N THR A 166 9.68 3.38 -11.99
CA THR A 166 8.31 2.92 -12.25
C THR A 166 7.44 3.05 -11.00
N LEU A 167 7.90 2.55 -9.85
CA LEU A 167 7.20 2.67 -8.57
C LEU A 167 7.08 4.14 -8.14
N SER A 168 8.17 4.92 -8.22
CA SER A 168 8.17 6.32 -7.80
C SER A 168 7.17 7.17 -8.59
N THR A 169 7.07 6.92 -9.90
CA THR A 169 6.10 7.58 -10.77
C THR A 169 4.68 7.19 -10.38
N ARG A 170 4.41 5.89 -10.21
CA ARG A 170 3.09 5.41 -9.82
C ARG A 170 2.67 5.94 -8.45
N LEU A 171 3.57 5.93 -7.46
CA LEU A 171 3.34 6.42 -6.12
C LEU A 171 3.02 7.93 -6.11
N LYS A 172 3.67 8.71 -6.99
CA LYS A 172 3.36 10.13 -7.20
C LYS A 172 1.95 10.35 -7.73
N ASP A 173 1.50 9.53 -8.68
CA ASP A 173 0.14 9.61 -9.24
C ASP A 173 -0.95 9.28 -8.22
N LEU A 174 -0.63 8.44 -7.23
CA LEU A 174 -1.53 8.05 -6.15
C LEU A 174 -1.53 9.02 -4.97
N GLN A 175 -0.65 10.04 -4.93
CA GLN A 175 -0.62 10.97 -3.81
C GLN A 175 -1.96 11.72 -3.68
N PRO A 176 -2.51 11.85 -2.46
CA PRO A 176 -3.77 12.53 -2.24
C PRO A 176 -3.75 13.97 -2.74
N TYR A 177 -2.62 14.65 -2.51
CA TYR A 177 -2.39 16.02 -2.96
C TYR A 177 -1.32 16.02 -4.06
N SER A 178 -1.71 16.42 -5.27
CA SER A 178 -0.78 16.62 -6.39
C SER A 178 -0.57 18.11 -6.67
N SER A 179 0.58 18.46 -7.24
CA SER A 179 0.94 19.84 -7.59
C SER A 179 0.07 20.47 -8.69
N THR A 180 -0.83 19.72 -9.31
CA THR A 180 -1.81 20.23 -10.26
C THR A 180 -3.04 20.75 -9.52
N PRO A 181 -3.66 21.86 -9.97
CA PRO A 181 -4.88 22.38 -9.35
C PRO A 181 -6.04 21.42 -9.63
N SER A 182 -6.24 20.44 -8.75
CA SER A 182 -7.40 19.54 -8.73
C SER A 182 -8.38 19.96 -7.66
N ASN A 183 -9.66 19.64 -7.89
CA ASN A 183 -10.78 19.86 -6.98
C ASN A 183 -10.70 18.92 -5.75
N GLY A 184 -9.68 19.11 -4.90
CA GLY A 184 -9.52 18.36 -3.65
C GLY A 184 -8.67 17.10 -3.75
N PRO A 185 -8.56 16.35 -2.63
CA PRO A 185 -7.68 15.19 -2.52
C PRO A 185 -8.18 13.99 -3.31
N LYS A 186 -7.26 13.21 -3.86
CA LYS A 186 -7.55 11.93 -4.53
C LYS A 186 -7.47 10.78 -3.54
N VAL A 187 -8.45 9.88 -3.58
CA VAL A 187 -8.40 8.62 -2.82
C VAL A 187 -7.87 7.53 -3.74
N ALA A 188 -6.74 6.91 -3.36
CA ALA A 188 -6.18 5.79 -4.11
C ALA A 188 -7.05 4.53 -3.96
N ARG A 189 -7.14 3.75 -5.03
CA ARG A 189 -7.80 2.44 -4.99
C ARG A 189 -6.97 1.46 -4.17
N LEU A 190 -7.63 0.54 -3.46
CA LEU A 190 -6.95 -0.45 -2.61
C LEU A 190 -6.07 -1.39 -3.43
N GLU A 191 -6.50 -1.73 -4.64
CA GLU A 191 -5.74 -2.54 -5.60
C GLU A 191 -4.44 -1.84 -6.02
N SER A 192 -4.49 -0.52 -6.22
CA SER A 192 -3.31 0.30 -6.52
C SER A 192 -2.35 0.35 -5.33
N ILE A 193 -2.88 0.45 -4.10
CA ILE A 193 -2.09 0.41 -2.86
C ILE A 193 -1.43 -0.96 -2.69
N ALA A 194 -2.15 -2.06 -2.92
CA ALA A 194 -1.60 -3.40 -2.89
C ALA A 194 -0.50 -3.58 -3.95
N ALA A 195 -0.68 -3.06 -5.16
CA ALA A 195 0.34 -3.15 -6.21
C ALA A 195 1.64 -2.40 -5.87
N ILE A 196 1.56 -1.19 -5.28
CA ILE A 196 2.78 -0.46 -4.86
C ILE A 196 3.48 -1.13 -3.67
N LEU A 197 2.73 -1.74 -2.75
CA LEU A 197 3.27 -2.50 -1.62
C LEU A 197 3.93 -3.80 -2.10
N LEU A 198 3.37 -4.46 -3.11
CA LEU A 198 4.02 -5.61 -3.74
C LEU A 198 5.32 -5.18 -4.43
N ALA A 199 5.27 -4.09 -5.19
CA ALA A 199 6.42 -3.56 -5.92
C ALA A 199 7.56 -3.13 -4.98
N SER A 200 7.24 -2.57 -3.81
CA SER A 200 8.26 -2.15 -2.83
C SER A 200 9.09 -3.31 -2.29
N THR A 201 8.57 -4.55 -2.35
CA THR A 201 9.31 -5.74 -1.92
C THR A 201 10.58 -6.02 -2.75
N GLN A 202 10.69 -5.41 -3.93
CA GLN A 202 11.84 -5.53 -4.82
C GLN A 202 12.87 -4.40 -4.67
N LEU A 203 12.58 -3.39 -3.86
CA LEU A 203 13.49 -2.26 -3.66
C LEU A 203 14.56 -2.60 -2.62
N ASP A 204 15.78 -2.10 -2.83
CA ASP A 204 16.83 -2.13 -1.82
C ASP A 204 16.58 -1.07 -0.72
N SER A 205 17.35 -1.12 0.38
CA SER A 205 17.19 -0.21 1.52
C SER A 205 17.39 1.27 1.15
N THR A 206 18.25 1.58 0.18
CA THR A 206 18.49 2.96 -0.28
C THR A 206 17.29 3.47 -1.06
N GLN A 207 16.74 2.65 -1.96
CA GLN A 207 15.54 2.95 -2.74
C GLN A 207 14.30 3.07 -1.84
N LEU A 208 14.13 2.15 -0.90
CA LEU A 208 13.06 2.18 0.10
C LEU A 208 13.07 3.48 0.91
N ASN A 209 14.25 3.89 1.40
CA ASN A 209 14.41 5.13 2.14
C ASN A 209 14.07 6.38 1.29
N ARG A 210 14.22 6.33 -0.04
CA ARG A 210 13.82 7.44 -0.93
C ARG A 210 12.30 7.55 -1.12
N VAL A 211 11.57 6.43 -1.02
CA VAL A 211 10.11 6.41 -1.17
C VAL A 211 9.36 6.39 0.16
N ILE A 212 10.07 6.39 1.29
CA ILE A 212 9.47 6.24 2.63
C ILE A 212 8.46 7.33 2.96
N SER A 213 8.79 8.60 2.69
CA SER A 213 7.89 9.74 2.94
C SER A 213 6.64 9.73 2.05
N PRO A 214 6.71 9.59 0.72
CA PRO A 214 5.50 9.51 -0.11
C PRO A 214 4.67 8.24 0.16
N MET A 215 5.30 7.12 0.54
CA MET A 215 4.57 5.92 0.96
C MET A 215 3.83 6.15 2.28
N TYR A 216 4.50 6.70 3.29
CA TYR A 216 3.88 7.09 4.55
C TYR A 216 2.69 8.05 4.34
N ASN A 217 2.87 9.11 3.53
CA ASN A 217 1.81 10.08 3.27
C ASN A 217 0.57 9.43 2.64
N LEU A 218 0.77 8.51 1.69
CA LEU A 218 -0.31 7.77 1.06
C LEU A 218 -1.03 6.86 2.06
N LEU A 219 -0.28 6.09 2.84
CA LEU A 219 -0.81 5.11 3.80
C LEU A 219 -1.41 5.77 5.05
N ASN A 220 -0.99 6.98 5.40
CA ASN A 220 -1.53 7.71 6.55
C ASN A 220 -2.67 8.68 6.17
N PHE A 221 -2.98 8.83 4.89
CA PHE A 221 -4.14 9.62 4.45
C PHE A 221 -5.44 9.02 5.00
N GLN A 222 -6.34 9.85 5.50
CA GLN A 222 -7.47 9.40 6.34
C GLN A 222 -8.41 8.46 5.57
N GLU A 223 -8.72 8.79 4.32
CA GLU A 223 -9.60 8.03 3.45
C GLU A 223 -8.95 6.70 3.04
N THR A 224 -7.62 6.70 2.83
CA THR A 224 -6.85 5.46 2.62
C THR A 224 -6.92 4.56 3.85
N LYS A 225 -6.70 5.11 5.05
CA LYS A 225 -6.81 4.36 6.32
C LYS A 225 -8.21 3.76 6.49
N ASN A 226 -9.25 4.55 6.21
CA ASN A 226 -10.64 4.08 6.32
C ASN A 226 -10.92 2.93 5.34
N GLY A 227 -10.48 3.06 4.08
CA GLY A 227 -10.61 1.98 3.08
C GLY A 227 -9.89 0.70 3.49
N ILE A 228 -8.66 0.81 4.00
CA ILE A 228 -7.88 -0.36 4.44
C ILE A 228 -8.51 -1.00 5.69
N ARG A 229 -9.03 -0.21 6.64
CA ARG A 229 -9.62 -0.75 7.88
C ARG A 229 -11.00 -1.37 7.66
N GLY A 230 -11.78 -0.87 6.71
CA GLY A 230 -13.17 -1.28 6.48
C GLY A 230 -13.40 -2.24 5.30
N GLY A 231 -12.40 -2.52 4.47
CA GLY A 231 -12.56 -3.36 3.28
C GLY A 231 -12.43 -4.86 3.54
N ASP A 232 -13.01 -5.68 2.66
CA ASP A 232 -12.94 -7.15 2.71
C ASP A 232 -11.48 -7.66 2.66
N ASP A 233 -10.61 -6.94 1.98
CA ASP A 233 -9.17 -7.26 1.84
C ASP A 233 -8.31 -6.69 2.98
N SER A 234 -8.91 -6.17 4.07
CA SER A 234 -8.20 -5.47 5.16
C SER A 234 -7.03 -6.28 5.72
N GLY A 235 -7.25 -7.56 6.02
CA GLY A 235 -6.22 -8.43 6.59
C GLY A 235 -5.02 -8.61 5.67
N ILE A 236 -5.27 -8.81 4.38
CA ILE A 236 -4.21 -9.01 3.37
C ILE A 236 -3.41 -7.73 3.19
N ILE A 237 -4.08 -6.59 3.00
CA ILE A 237 -3.40 -5.30 2.80
C ILE A 237 -2.62 -4.90 4.06
N LYS A 238 -3.17 -5.11 5.26
CA LYS A 238 -2.45 -4.91 6.52
C LYS A 238 -1.21 -5.78 6.62
N GLY A 239 -1.28 -7.04 6.20
CA GLY A 239 -0.11 -7.93 6.09
C GLY A 239 0.96 -7.37 5.16
N MET A 240 0.56 -6.86 3.98
CA MET A 240 1.50 -6.21 3.06
C MET A 240 2.13 -4.93 3.63
N ILE A 241 1.37 -4.13 4.40
CA ILE A 241 1.91 -2.95 5.10
C ILE A 241 2.91 -3.38 6.19
N ALA A 242 2.61 -4.45 6.94
CA ALA A 242 3.54 -5.00 7.93
C ALA A 242 4.86 -5.45 7.27
N THR A 243 4.80 -6.17 6.16
CA THR A 243 5.98 -6.53 5.37
C THR A 243 6.77 -5.29 4.93
N TYR A 244 6.09 -4.26 4.41
CA TYR A 244 6.74 -3.00 4.03
C TYR A 244 7.43 -2.32 5.22
N ILE A 245 6.78 -2.28 6.39
CA ILE A 245 7.35 -1.72 7.61
C ILE A 245 8.64 -2.46 7.98
N GLU A 246 8.62 -3.79 8.00
CA GLU A 246 9.79 -4.61 8.34
C GLU A 246 10.98 -4.42 7.41
N GLN A 247 10.74 -4.12 6.13
CA GLN A 247 11.81 -3.79 5.18
C GLN A 247 12.45 -2.42 5.44
N ASN A 248 11.77 -1.52 6.17
CA ASN A 248 12.19 -0.14 6.37
C ASN A 248 12.70 0.17 7.78
N ILE A 249 12.66 -0.78 8.73
CA ILE A 249 12.89 -0.46 10.15
C ILE A 249 14.34 -0.19 10.54
N GLU A 250 15.30 -0.48 9.67
CA GLU A 250 16.72 -0.13 9.85
C GLU A 250 17.15 1.12 9.06
N THR A 251 16.19 1.82 8.45
CA THR A 251 16.48 3.05 7.71
C THR A 251 16.62 4.24 8.66
N ALA A 252 17.27 5.32 8.22
CA ALA A 252 17.41 6.54 9.04
C ALA A 252 16.05 7.18 9.41
N ASN A 253 15.00 6.89 8.63
CA ASN A 253 13.67 7.48 8.77
C ASN A 253 12.63 6.49 9.35
N SER A 254 13.07 5.47 10.10
CA SER A 254 12.20 4.43 10.69
C SER A 254 11.07 4.96 11.59
N GLN A 255 11.11 6.24 11.99
CA GLN A 255 10.00 6.89 12.68
C GLN A 255 8.70 6.86 11.86
N LEU A 256 8.75 6.96 10.54
CA LEU A 256 7.56 6.92 9.69
C LEU A 256 6.92 5.51 9.66
N PRO A 257 7.67 4.41 9.41
CA PRO A 257 7.17 3.05 9.61
C PRO A 257 6.62 2.79 11.02
N LEU A 258 7.30 3.25 12.09
CA LEU A 258 6.77 3.12 13.47
C LEU A 258 5.46 3.88 13.66
N THR A 259 5.30 5.03 13.00
CA THR A 259 4.02 5.75 13.01
C THR A 259 2.93 4.93 12.33
N LEU A 260 3.23 4.21 11.24
CA LEU A 260 2.26 3.30 10.62
C LEU A 260 1.92 2.11 11.53
N VAL A 261 2.91 1.56 12.26
CA VAL A 261 2.66 0.53 13.28
C VAL A 261 1.62 1.00 14.30
N LEU A 262 1.80 2.21 14.82
CA LEU A 262 0.86 2.82 15.77
C LEU A 262 -0.50 3.08 15.11
N GLU A 263 -0.54 3.71 13.93
CA GLU A 263 -1.79 4.03 13.23
C GLU A 263 -2.61 2.77 12.91
N TYR A 264 -1.98 1.69 12.45
CA TYR A 264 -2.69 0.47 12.07
C TYR A 264 -2.87 -0.53 13.23
N GLY A 265 -2.22 -0.31 14.37
CA GLY A 265 -2.33 -1.18 15.55
C GLY A 265 -1.62 -2.51 15.38
N PHE A 266 -0.42 -2.53 14.80
CA PHE A 266 0.35 -3.76 14.65
C PHE A 266 1.10 -4.09 15.94
N GLU A 267 0.40 -4.65 16.91
CA GLU A 267 0.88 -4.84 18.29
C GLU A 267 2.18 -5.68 18.36
N ASP A 268 2.15 -6.91 17.83
CA ASP A 268 3.31 -7.81 17.83
C ASP A 268 4.53 -7.24 17.08
N VAL A 269 4.24 -6.58 15.96
CA VAL A 269 5.25 -5.91 15.13
C VAL A 269 5.87 -4.75 15.91
N GLY A 270 5.05 -3.94 16.57
CA GLY A 270 5.46 -2.80 17.38
C GLY A 270 6.28 -3.20 18.60
N LEU A 271 5.90 -4.28 19.30
CA LEU A 271 6.69 -4.82 20.41
C LEU A 271 8.05 -5.32 19.93
N ARG A 272 8.07 -6.16 18.90
CA ARG A 272 9.31 -6.73 18.36
C ARG A 272 10.28 -5.64 17.89
N ILE A 273 9.80 -4.70 17.09
CA ILE A 273 10.64 -3.63 16.53
C ILE A 273 10.99 -2.61 17.62
N GLY A 274 10.06 -2.25 18.50
CA GLY A 274 10.30 -1.34 19.61
C GLY A 274 11.44 -1.81 20.52
N ARG A 275 11.45 -3.10 20.89
CA ARG A 275 12.50 -3.71 21.72
C ARG A 275 13.86 -3.66 21.03
N LYS A 276 13.90 -3.85 19.71
CA LYS A 276 15.12 -3.77 18.90
C LYS A 276 15.66 -2.34 18.83
N LEU A 277 14.82 -1.37 18.46
CA LEU A 277 15.26 -0.01 18.14
C LEU A 277 15.56 0.83 19.38
N ILE A 278 14.85 0.62 20.49
CA ILE A 278 15.07 1.40 21.73
C ILE A 278 16.49 1.20 22.29
N ALA A 279 17.05 0.00 22.10
CA ALA A 279 18.39 -0.40 22.54
C ALA A 279 19.50 -0.02 21.54
N ASP A 280 19.15 0.37 20.32
CA ASP A 280 20.13 0.71 19.29
C ASP A 280 20.55 2.18 19.39
N SER A 281 21.74 2.42 19.95
CA SER A 281 22.30 3.77 20.09
C SER A 281 22.67 4.43 18.75
N LYS A 282 22.66 3.70 17.63
CA LYS A 282 22.87 4.27 16.30
C LYS A 282 21.60 4.94 15.76
N MET A 283 20.44 4.56 16.27
CA MET A 283 19.18 5.17 15.88
C MET A 283 19.07 6.59 16.46
N SER A 284 18.40 7.47 15.73
CA SER A 284 18.16 8.83 16.21
C SER A 284 17.28 8.83 17.47
N SER A 285 17.47 9.83 18.32
CA SER A 285 16.65 10.07 19.51
C SER A 285 15.15 10.04 19.22
N LEU A 286 14.71 10.58 18.07
CA LEU A 286 13.31 10.57 17.64
C LEU A 286 12.81 9.15 17.30
N VAL A 287 13.62 8.32 16.63
CA VAL A 287 13.26 6.92 16.35
C VAL A 287 13.11 6.13 17.65
N ARG A 288 14.02 6.35 18.60
CA ARG A 288 14.01 5.67 19.91
C ARG A 288 12.81 6.10 20.77
N GLU A 289 12.37 7.36 20.68
CA GLU A 289 11.12 7.81 21.29
C GLU A 289 9.91 7.03 20.74
N TYR A 290 9.77 6.94 19.41
CA TYR A 290 8.67 6.19 18.79
C TYR A 290 8.71 4.69 19.11
N ALA A 291 9.91 4.12 19.25
CA ALA A 291 10.09 2.75 19.73
C ALA A 291 9.56 2.60 21.16
N ALA A 292 9.86 3.54 22.05
CA ALA A 292 9.32 3.55 23.42
C ALA A 292 7.80 3.70 23.45
N ILE A 293 7.21 4.53 22.58
CA ILE A 293 5.75 4.65 22.44
C ILE A 293 5.13 3.32 22.04
N CYS A 294 5.74 2.58 21.10
CA CYS A 294 5.25 1.24 20.72
C CYS A 294 5.28 0.26 21.91
N LEU A 295 6.36 0.27 22.68
CA LEU A 295 6.48 -0.58 23.88
C LEU A 295 5.42 -0.27 24.92
N VAL A 296 5.14 1.02 25.16
CA VAL A 296 4.15 1.41 26.15
C VAL A 296 2.73 1.16 25.67
N ARG A 297 2.45 1.43 24.39
CA ARG A 297 1.10 1.30 23.85
C ARG A 297 0.66 -0.16 23.71
N PHE A 298 1.56 -1.04 23.28
CA PHE A 298 1.23 -2.43 22.99
C PHE A 298 1.72 -3.40 24.06
N GLY A 299 2.59 -2.94 24.95
CA GLY A 299 3.17 -3.76 26.01
C GLY A 299 2.58 -3.47 27.38
N THR A 300 3.06 -4.23 28.35
CA THR A 300 2.69 -4.10 29.75
C THR A 300 3.79 -3.38 30.53
N THR A 301 3.62 -3.35 31.85
CA THR A 301 4.64 -2.84 32.78
C THR A 301 5.98 -3.58 32.66
N ALA A 302 6.02 -4.77 32.03
CA ALA A 302 7.25 -5.52 31.75
C ALA A 302 8.23 -4.79 30.80
N GLU A 303 7.77 -3.79 30.05
CA GLU A 303 8.64 -2.99 29.18
C GLU A 303 9.36 -1.85 29.92
N ILE A 304 8.91 -1.47 31.12
CA ILE A 304 9.49 -0.37 31.91
C ILE A 304 11.02 -0.43 31.99
N PRO A 305 11.67 -1.57 32.31
CA PRO A 305 13.13 -1.64 32.40
C PRO A 305 13.87 -1.18 31.13
N LYS A 306 13.25 -1.32 29.94
CA LYS A 306 13.86 -0.90 28.67
C LYS A 306 13.77 0.60 28.45
N LEU A 307 12.82 1.28 29.10
CA LEU A 307 12.63 2.72 29.02
C LEU A 307 13.55 3.48 29.98
N LEU A 308 13.84 2.92 31.17
CA LEU A 308 14.62 3.59 32.21
C LEU A 308 15.96 4.19 31.75
N PRO A 309 16.78 3.51 30.91
CA PRO A 309 18.05 4.08 30.44
C PRO A 309 17.89 5.42 29.70
N MET A 310 16.73 5.63 29.05
CA MET A 310 16.46 6.83 28.26
C MET A 310 16.10 8.06 29.09
N LEU A 311 15.88 7.91 30.41
CA LEU A 311 15.68 9.06 31.31
C LEU A 311 16.91 9.96 31.43
N THR A 312 18.07 9.49 30.98
CA THR A 312 19.32 10.27 30.96
C THR A 312 19.53 11.04 29.65
N GLU A 313 18.69 10.81 28.64
CA GLU A 313 18.88 11.36 27.31
C GLU A 313 18.29 12.78 27.19
N LYS A 314 19.19 13.77 27.10
CA LYS A 314 18.84 15.21 27.08
C LYS A 314 18.64 15.79 25.67
N SER A 315 18.71 14.95 24.63
CA SER A 315 18.52 15.38 23.24
C SER A 315 17.13 16.01 23.06
N VAL A 316 17.09 17.20 22.46
CA VAL A 316 15.83 17.88 22.13
C VAL A 316 15.26 17.27 20.85
N ILE A 317 14.04 16.77 20.94
CA ILE A 317 13.31 16.09 19.83
C ILE A 317 12.17 16.95 19.27
N HIS A 318 11.61 17.85 20.09
CA HIS A 318 10.60 18.80 19.65
C HIS A 318 10.83 20.19 20.25
N SER A 319 10.48 21.21 19.47
CA SER A 319 10.42 22.60 19.91
C SER A 319 9.19 23.24 19.30
N TRP A 320 8.35 23.84 20.14
CA TRP A 320 7.09 24.44 19.70
C TRP A 320 6.68 25.56 20.66
N SER A 321 5.66 26.32 20.28
CA SER A 321 5.07 27.35 21.14
C SER A 321 3.56 27.31 21.03
N THR A 322 2.90 27.83 22.05
CA THR A 322 1.44 27.96 22.15
C THR A 322 1.12 29.22 22.93
N SER A 323 -0.10 29.73 22.80
CA SER A 323 -0.57 30.90 23.57
C SER A 323 -0.42 30.71 25.08
N GLN A 324 -0.61 29.47 25.57
CA GLN A 324 -0.42 29.11 26.98
C GLN A 324 1.03 29.29 27.47
N ALA A 325 2.01 29.20 26.56
CA ALA A 325 3.42 29.42 26.87
C ALA A 325 3.81 30.91 26.89
N LYS A 326 2.86 31.82 26.63
CA LYS A 326 3.05 33.29 26.66
C LYS A 326 4.27 33.76 25.84
N GLY A 327 4.41 33.21 24.63
CA GLY A 327 5.50 33.54 23.70
C GLY A 327 6.82 32.82 23.99
N LYS A 328 6.90 32.01 25.04
CA LYS A 328 8.07 31.15 25.28
C LYS A 328 8.02 29.88 24.44
N ILE A 329 9.20 29.31 24.18
CA ILE A 329 9.37 28.05 23.46
C ILE A 329 9.35 26.91 24.49
N ILE A 330 8.52 25.91 24.22
CA ILE A 330 8.50 24.63 24.93
C ILE A 330 9.49 23.71 24.24
N LYS A 331 10.40 23.11 25.00
CA LYS A 331 11.35 22.12 24.51
C LYS A 331 11.05 20.75 25.13
N THR A 332 10.92 19.75 24.27
CA THR A 332 10.77 18.36 24.66
C THR A 332 12.09 17.65 24.48
N GLN A 333 12.65 17.12 25.57
CA GLN A 333 13.78 16.20 25.53
C GLN A 333 13.27 14.76 25.50
N VAL A 334 14.08 13.82 25.01
CA VAL A 334 13.74 12.39 25.03
C VAL A 334 13.35 11.94 26.44
N ARG A 335 14.15 12.28 27.45
CA ARG A 335 13.83 11.93 28.84
C ARG A 335 12.48 12.43 29.33
N ASP A 336 11.97 13.53 28.78
CA ASP A 336 10.65 14.09 29.15
C ASP A 336 9.52 13.23 28.59
N ALA A 337 9.61 12.87 27.31
CA ALA A 337 8.68 11.96 26.66
C ALA A 337 8.67 10.58 27.35
N ILE A 338 9.85 10.06 27.68
CA ILE A 338 10.01 8.78 28.39
C ILE A 338 9.39 8.84 29.78
N LEU A 339 9.59 9.95 30.51
CA LEU A 339 8.95 10.13 31.81
C LEU A 339 7.42 10.08 31.68
N VAL A 340 6.82 10.79 30.73
CA VAL A 340 5.35 10.74 30.51
C VAL A 340 4.88 9.32 30.18
N LEU A 341 5.64 8.55 29.41
CA LEU A 341 5.33 7.13 29.13
C LEU A 341 5.38 6.25 30.38
N LEU A 342 6.36 6.47 31.26
CA LEU A 342 6.48 5.75 32.52
C LEU A 342 5.36 6.10 33.50
N LEU A 343 4.97 7.38 33.56
CA LEU A 343 3.81 7.82 34.33
C LEU A 343 2.53 7.16 33.82
N HIS A 344 2.36 7.05 32.50
CA HIS A 344 1.23 6.33 31.91
C HIS A 344 1.20 4.86 32.32
N GLN A 345 2.32 4.14 32.19
CA GLN A 345 2.43 2.72 32.58
C GLN A 345 2.18 2.49 34.08
N THR A 346 2.55 3.46 34.91
CA THR A 346 2.35 3.40 36.37
C THR A 346 1.06 4.07 36.84
N LYS A 347 0.18 4.45 35.91
CA LYS A 347 -1.14 5.04 36.17
C LYS A 347 -1.09 6.34 37.00
N GLN A 348 -0.06 7.15 36.78
CA GLN A 348 0.15 8.45 37.41
C GLN A 348 -0.21 9.59 36.46
N ASP A 349 -0.68 10.71 37.01
CA ASP A 349 -0.99 11.91 36.22
C ASP A 349 0.27 12.73 35.95
N ALA A 350 0.53 13.05 34.68
CA ALA A 350 1.66 13.90 34.29
C ALA A 350 1.54 15.32 34.88
N ALA A 351 0.33 15.80 35.14
CA ALA A 351 0.10 17.10 35.76
C ALA A 351 0.71 17.21 37.17
N ASP A 352 0.70 16.11 37.95
CA ASP A 352 1.28 16.03 39.29
C ASP A 352 2.82 16.19 39.30
N TYR A 353 3.44 15.98 38.14
CA TYR A 353 4.87 16.16 37.89
C TYR A 353 5.18 17.50 37.21
N GLY A 354 4.18 18.37 37.04
CA GLY A 354 4.34 19.70 36.44
C GLY A 354 4.29 19.73 34.91
N PHE A 355 3.92 18.64 34.24
CA PHE A 355 3.68 18.65 32.79
C PHE A 355 2.37 19.36 32.45
N ARG A 356 2.46 20.65 32.12
CA ARG A 356 1.28 21.50 31.85
C ARG A 356 0.74 21.41 30.42
N PHE A 357 1.53 20.86 29.51
CA PHE A 357 1.24 20.92 28.07
C PHE A 357 0.93 19.56 27.45
N VAL A 358 1.09 18.46 28.20
CA VAL A 358 0.87 17.10 27.69
C VAL A 358 -0.57 16.96 27.22
N GLN A 359 -0.74 16.47 26.00
CA GLN A 359 -2.06 16.24 25.39
C GLN A 359 -2.24 14.74 25.15
N PRO A 360 -3.22 14.09 25.79
CA PRO A 360 -3.50 12.67 25.55
C PRO A 360 -3.77 12.37 24.08
N ASN A 361 -3.34 11.21 23.61
CA ASN A 361 -3.59 10.73 22.26
C ASN A 361 -3.70 9.20 22.26
N PRO A 362 -4.81 8.59 21.80
CA PRO A 362 -4.98 7.14 21.84
C PRO A 362 -4.02 6.36 20.93
N ILE A 363 -3.41 7.03 19.95
CA ILE A 363 -2.47 6.42 19.00
C ILE A 363 -1.03 6.47 19.52
N THR A 364 -0.64 7.55 20.18
CA THR A 364 0.76 7.76 20.61
C THR A 364 0.90 7.89 22.13
N VAL A 365 -0.13 7.51 22.90
CA VAL A 365 -0.31 7.78 24.35
C VAL A 365 -0.52 9.27 24.64
N PHE A 366 0.33 10.12 24.09
CA PHE A 366 0.22 11.58 24.11
C PHE A 366 0.71 12.15 22.77
N ARG A 367 0.34 13.39 22.42
CA ARG A 367 0.90 14.05 21.22
C ARG A 367 2.41 14.23 21.42
N VAL A 368 3.24 13.62 20.58
CA VAL A 368 4.70 13.53 20.77
C VAL A 368 5.39 14.87 21.08
N TYR A 369 4.95 15.98 20.46
CA TYR A 369 5.53 17.30 20.74
C TYR A 369 5.17 17.84 22.14
N SER A 370 4.12 17.35 22.79
CA SER A 370 3.46 18.01 23.94
C SER A 370 4.13 17.76 25.30
N ALA A 371 5.04 16.78 25.41
CA ALA A 371 5.71 16.41 26.66
C ALA A 371 6.96 17.26 26.97
N GLY A 372 6.82 18.59 26.97
CA GLY A 372 7.96 19.50 27.13
C GLY A 372 7.81 20.52 28.26
N PHE A 373 8.93 21.20 28.54
CA PHE A 373 9.02 22.27 29.54
C PHE A 373 9.54 23.56 28.90
N ILE A 374 9.21 24.68 29.54
CA ILE A 374 9.76 25.99 29.19
C ILE A 374 11.13 26.18 29.83
N GLU A 375 11.24 25.87 31.12
CA GLU A 375 12.45 26.09 31.92
C GLU A 375 13.02 24.76 32.39
N ASP A 376 14.36 24.63 32.39
CA ASP A 376 15.04 23.40 32.80
C ASP A 376 14.80 23.06 34.28
N ALA A 377 14.61 24.06 35.15
CA ALA A 377 14.29 23.84 36.56
C ALA A 377 12.97 23.06 36.77
N GLN A 378 11.96 23.30 35.92
CA GLN A 378 10.69 22.57 35.98
C GLN A 378 10.88 21.09 35.59
N ARG A 379 11.73 20.87 34.58
CA ARG A 379 12.11 19.53 34.14
C ARG A 379 12.83 18.75 35.23
N GLU A 380 13.88 19.34 35.82
CA GLU A 380 14.65 18.65 36.87
C GLU A 380 13.78 18.34 38.10
N ALA A 381 12.81 19.21 38.44
CA ALA A 381 11.85 18.93 39.50
C ALA A 381 10.96 17.71 39.19
N ALA A 382 10.43 17.61 37.97
CA ALA A 382 9.63 16.47 37.52
C ALA A 382 10.42 15.15 37.59
N HIS A 383 11.66 15.16 37.08
CA HIS A 383 12.54 13.98 37.10
C HIS A 383 12.95 13.58 38.52
N SER A 384 13.24 14.54 39.40
CA SER A 384 13.57 14.28 40.80
C SER A 384 12.39 13.67 41.56
N GLN A 385 11.17 14.16 41.30
CA GLN A 385 9.95 13.60 41.88
C GLN A 385 9.71 12.16 41.42
N TRP A 386 9.96 11.86 40.14
CA TRP A 386 9.85 10.51 39.61
C TRP A 386 10.88 9.58 40.22
N GLU A 387 12.14 10.02 40.33
CA GLU A 387 13.21 9.22 40.92
C GLU A 387 12.88 8.83 42.37
N LYS A 388 12.37 9.78 43.16
CA LYS A 388 11.91 9.50 44.53
C LYS A 388 10.82 8.43 44.55
N TRP A 389 9.76 8.62 43.75
CA TRP A 389 8.66 7.67 43.68
C TRP A 389 9.11 6.29 43.20
N TRP A 390 9.96 6.23 42.17
CA TRP A 390 10.47 4.99 41.60
C TRP A 390 11.30 4.21 42.62
N ASN A 391 12.16 4.89 43.39
CA ASN A 391 12.96 4.23 44.44
C ASN A 391 12.10 3.61 45.54
N GLU A 392 10.96 4.22 45.88
CA GLU A 392 10.01 3.71 46.88
C GLU A 392 9.12 2.58 46.34
N ASN A 393 8.85 2.52 45.02
CA ASN A 393 7.80 1.66 44.45
C ASN A 393 8.28 0.60 43.44
N LYS A 394 9.53 0.64 42.97
CA LYS A 394 10.03 -0.21 41.86
C LYS A 394 9.84 -1.72 42.09
N GLU A 395 10.02 -2.20 43.32
CA GLU A 395 9.87 -3.64 43.60
C GLU A 395 8.43 -4.11 43.41
N MET A 396 7.46 -3.28 43.79
CA MET A 396 6.04 -3.59 43.60
C MET A 396 5.70 -3.61 42.12
N VAL A 397 6.12 -2.57 41.38
CA VAL A 397 5.84 -2.44 39.94
C VAL A 397 6.44 -3.61 39.15
N LEU A 398 7.70 -3.95 39.41
CA LEU A 398 8.38 -5.03 38.69
C LEU A 398 7.83 -6.42 39.06
N LYS A 399 7.34 -6.63 40.28
CA LYS A 399 6.68 -7.89 40.67
C LYS A 399 5.32 -8.05 40.00
N SER A 400 4.51 -6.98 39.87
CA SER A 400 3.24 -7.04 39.14
C SER A 400 3.44 -7.36 37.65
N SER A 401 4.53 -6.90 37.03
CA SER A 401 4.83 -7.18 35.62
C SER A 401 5.03 -8.66 35.30
N VAL A 402 5.61 -9.43 36.22
CA VAL A 402 5.86 -10.89 36.04
C VAL A 402 4.55 -11.69 36.07
N VAL A 403 3.51 -11.15 36.69
CA VAL A 403 2.18 -11.78 36.73
C VAL A 403 1.39 -11.48 35.46
N GLU A 404 1.59 -10.31 34.84
CA GLU A 404 0.92 -9.92 33.58
C GLU A 404 1.46 -10.66 32.34
N GLU A 405 2.64 -11.29 32.40
CA GLU A 405 3.22 -12.09 31.30
C GLU A 405 2.77 -13.57 31.27
N LYS A 406 2.06 -14.04 32.31
CA LYS A 406 1.49 -15.40 32.38
C LYS A 406 0.01 -15.41 32.06
#